data_AF-A0A4Y8Y9K4-F1
#
_entry.id   AF-A0A4Y8Y9K4-F1
#
_cell.length_a   1.000
_cell.length_b   1.000
_cell.length_c   1.000
_cell.angle_alpha   90.00
_cell.angle_beta   90.00
_cell.angle_gamma   90.00
#
_symmetry.space_group_name_H-M   'P 1'
#
loop_
_entity.id
_entity.type
_entity.pdbx_description
1 polymer ?
#
loop_
_entity_poly.entity_id
_entity_poly.type
_entity_poly.pdbx_seq_one_letter_code
_entity_poly.pdbx_strand_id
1 'polypeptide(L)'
;MEQAVLESVRYFAECLDCGAELECWGVQALVGVQLRWDSESACSVCGFAVAVCGGDMPAERRDQMLSEHGAARLQVNGPPTKSVAIMRVLRTELGIDLKNAKAVLHCVLDGDYSGTLPEMEHLARTLRKSGIAAAATRP
;
A
#
# COMPACT_ATOMS: atom_id res chain seq x y z
N MET A 1 -10.04 1.82 17.89
CA MET A 1 -9.84 2.04 16.44
C MET A 1 -8.36 1.91 16.18
N GLU A 2 -7.94 1.05 15.25
CA GLU A 2 -6.54 1.06 14.80
C GLU A 2 -6.28 2.38 14.07
N GLN A 3 -5.11 2.99 14.31
CA GLN A 3 -4.73 4.27 13.73
C GLN A 3 -4.60 4.13 12.21
N ALA A 4 -4.95 5.18 11.46
CA ALA A 4 -4.71 5.20 10.02
C ALA A 4 -3.20 5.15 9.76
N VAL A 5 -2.79 4.36 8.77
CA VAL A 5 -1.41 4.37 8.24
C VAL A 5 -1.47 4.98 6.86
N LEU A 6 -0.70 6.04 6.64
CA LEU A 6 -0.74 6.82 5.41
C LEU A 6 0.65 7.15 4.92
N GLU A 7 0.77 7.25 3.61
CA GLU A 7 1.95 7.74 2.91
C GLU A 7 1.52 8.61 1.74
N SER A 8 2.33 9.63 1.44
CA SER A 8 2.01 10.61 0.43
C SER A 8 3.19 10.89 -0.48
N VAL A 9 2.90 11.13 -1.76
CA VAL A 9 3.87 11.59 -2.75
C VAL A 9 3.37 12.86 -3.41
N ARG A 10 4.31 13.74 -3.75
CA ARG A 10 4.03 14.98 -4.47
C ARG A 10 4.49 14.83 -5.91
N TYR A 11 3.68 15.25 -6.86
CA TYR A 11 4.02 15.17 -8.29
C TYR A 11 3.37 16.31 -9.05
N PHE A 12 3.78 16.47 -10.30
CA PHE A 12 3.23 17.47 -11.20
C PHE A 12 2.58 16.82 -12.41
N ALA A 13 1.54 17.47 -12.92
CA ALA A 13 0.84 17.08 -14.13
C ALA A 13 0.48 18.32 -14.95
N GLU A 14 -0.09 18.13 -16.13
CA GLU A 14 -0.62 19.23 -16.93
C GLU A 14 -2.07 19.54 -16.50
N CYS A 15 -2.39 20.83 -16.30
CA CYS A 15 -3.75 21.26 -16.05
C CYS A 15 -4.59 21.18 -17.33
N LEU A 16 -5.65 20.37 -17.32
CA LEU A 16 -6.51 20.18 -18.49
C LEU A 16 -7.28 21.45 -18.91
N ASP A 17 -7.42 22.43 -18.01
CA ASP A 17 -8.17 23.66 -18.27
C ASP A 17 -7.31 24.74 -18.94
N CYS A 18 -6.03 24.87 -18.58
CA CYS A 18 -5.16 25.97 -19.02
C CYS A 18 -3.79 25.56 -19.54
N GLY A 19 -3.42 24.28 -19.46
CA GLY A 19 -2.12 23.75 -19.91
C GLY A 19 -0.93 24.09 -19.00
N ALA A 20 -1.14 24.82 -17.89
CA ALA A 20 -0.09 25.10 -16.93
C ALA A 20 0.26 23.87 -16.09
N GLU A 21 1.42 23.89 -15.44
CA GLU A 21 1.81 22.87 -14.48
C GLU A 21 0.85 22.87 -13.26
N LEU A 22 0.38 21.67 -12.91
CA LEU A 22 -0.58 21.38 -11.85
C LEU A 22 0.15 20.64 -10.74
N GLU A 23 0.13 21.16 -9.51
CA GLU A 23 0.67 20.45 -8.36
C GLU A 23 -0.36 19.43 -7.86
N CYS A 24 0.12 18.20 -7.61
CA CYS A 24 -0.69 17.09 -7.17
C CYS A 24 -0.08 16.43 -5.92
N TRP A 25 -0.96 16.00 -5.02
CA TRP A 25 -0.63 15.19 -3.85
C TRP A 25 -1.40 13.89 -3.94
N GLY A 26 -0.69 12.78 -3.95
CA GLY A 26 -1.28 11.45 -3.91
C GLY A 26 -1.04 10.80 -2.56
N VAL A 27 -2.06 10.19 -1.97
CA VAL A 27 -2.02 9.58 -0.64
C VAL A 27 -2.53 8.15 -0.71
N GLN A 28 -1.71 7.19 -0.30
CA GLN A 28 -2.18 5.84 0.02
C GLN A 28 -2.47 5.78 1.52
N ALA A 29 -3.69 5.39 1.87
CA ALA A 29 -4.13 5.28 3.25
C ALA A 29 -4.73 3.91 3.54
N LEU A 30 -4.35 3.33 4.68
CA LEU A 30 -5.03 2.21 5.30
C LEU A 30 -5.94 2.73 6.41
N VAL A 31 -7.24 2.76 6.13
CA VAL A 31 -8.26 3.18 7.10
C VAL A 31 -9.07 1.96 7.51
N GLY A 32 -8.92 1.53 8.77
CA GLY A 32 -9.45 0.25 9.23
C GLY A 32 -8.75 -0.91 8.53
N VAL A 33 -9.45 -1.58 7.60
CA VAL A 33 -8.96 -2.70 6.77
C VAL A 33 -8.87 -2.36 5.29
N GLN A 34 -9.20 -1.14 4.91
CA GLN A 34 -9.32 -0.78 3.51
C GLN A 34 -8.13 0.08 3.12
N LEU A 35 -7.38 -0.41 2.14
CA LEU A 35 -6.46 0.42 1.38
C LEU A 35 -7.27 1.29 0.43
N ARG A 36 -6.92 2.57 0.40
CA ARG A 36 -7.47 3.54 -0.54
C ARG A 36 -6.37 4.43 -1.07
N TRP A 37 -6.57 4.90 -2.28
CA TRP A 37 -5.80 5.98 -2.89
C TRP A 37 -6.68 7.21 -2.99
N ASP A 38 -6.15 8.35 -2.55
CA ASP A 38 -6.77 9.65 -2.73
C ASP A 38 -5.74 10.57 -3.41
N SER A 39 -6.19 11.44 -4.31
CA SER A 39 -5.32 12.46 -4.91
C SER A 39 -5.98 13.83 -4.94
N GLU A 40 -5.24 14.85 -4.55
CA GLU A 40 -5.64 16.24 -4.61
C GLU A 40 -4.76 16.97 -5.62
N SER A 41 -5.33 17.90 -6.37
CA SER A 41 -4.58 18.68 -7.36
C SER A 41 -5.08 20.11 -7.41
N ALA A 42 -4.17 21.08 -7.54
CA ALA A 42 -4.50 22.50 -7.61
C ALA A 42 -3.61 23.24 -8.60
N CYS A 43 -4.22 24.03 -9.49
CA CYS A 43 -3.55 24.88 -10.46
C CYS A 43 -3.55 26.32 -9.94
N SER A 44 -2.36 26.85 -9.66
CA SER A 44 -2.19 28.22 -9.19
C SER A 44 -2.49 29.29 -10.27
N VAL A 45 -2.54 28.91 -11.55
CA VAL A 45 -2.72 29.84 -12.68
C VAL A 45 -4.20 30.11 -12.96
N CYS A 46 -5.01 29.06 -13.13
CA CYS A 46 -6.44 29.22 -13.45
C CYS A 46 -7.36 29.01 -12.25
N GLY A 47 -6.83 28.54 -11.11
CA GLY A 47 -7.61 28.24 -9.90
C GLY A 47 -8.33 26.89 -9.94
N PHE A 48 -8.09 26.05 -10.94
CA PHE A 48 -8.63 24.68 -10.97
C PHE A 48 -8.17 23.90 -9.73
N ALA A 49 -9.09 23.21 -9.07
CA ALA A 49 -8.79 22.34 -7.94
C ALA A 49 -9.73 21.13 -7.93
N VAL A 50 -9.20 19.94 -7.65
CA VAL A 50 -9.96 18.70 -7.60
C VAL A 50 -9.39 17.76 -6.54
N ALA A 51 -10.29 17.02 -5.88
CA ALA A 51 -9.95 15.87 -5.05
C ALA A 51 -10.64 14.64 -5.65
N VAL A 52 -9.85 13.60 -5.94
CA VAL A 52 -10.31 12.30 -6.42
C VAL A 52 -10.03 11.30 -5.31
N CYS A 53 -11.09 10.77 -4.70
CA CYS A 53 -10.98 9.85 -3.59
C CYS A 53 -11.41 8.44 -4.00
N GLY A 54 -10.68 7.45 -3.51
CA GLY A 54 -10.92 6.05 -3.85
C GLY A 54 -10.38 5.64 -5.22
N GLY A 55 -10.18 4.33 -5.37
CA GLY A 55 -9.60 3.73 -6.57
C GLY A 55 -8.28 3.02 -6.28
N ASP A 56 -7.76 2.39 -7.34
CA ASP A 56 -6.46 1.75 -7.31
C ASP A 56 -5.35 2.80 -7.47
N MET A 57 -4.29 2.63 -6.70
CA MET A 57 -3.11 3.47 -6.82
C MET A 57 -2.40 3.20 -8.16
N PRO A 58 -2.08 4.23 -8.96
CA PRO A 58 -1.29 4.06 -10.18
C PRO A 58 0.10 3.48 -9.89
N ALA A 59 0.60 2.63 -10.78
CA ALA A 59 1.88 1.94 -10.59
C ALA A 59 3.06 2.92 -10.45
N GLU A 60 3.09 4.00 -11.25
CA GLU A 60 4.15 5.00 -11.14
C GLU A 60 4.14 5.72 -9.79
N ARG A 61 2.97 5.87 -9.15
CA ARG A 61 2.85 6.50 -7.82
C ARG A 61 3.29 5.55 -6.72
N ARG A 62 3.03 4.26 -6.89
CA ARG A 62 3.59 3.20 -6.03
C ARG A 62 5.12 3.23 -6.06
N ASP A 63 5.71 3.24 -7.25
CA ASP A 63 7.16 3.22 -7.42
C ASP A 63 7.80 4.49 -6.85
N GLN A 64 7.18 5.65 -7.10
CA GLN A 64 7.61 6.92 -6.51
C GLN A 64 7.59 6.85 -4.97
N MET A 65 6.52 6.30 -4.39
CA MET A 65 6.39 6.17 -2.93
C MET A 65 7.43 5.23 -2.32
N LEU A 66 7.73 4.12 -3.01
CA LEU A 66 8.81 3.23 -2.61
C LEU A 66 10.18 3.93 -2.70
N SER A 67 10.39 4.78 -3.70
CA SER A 67 11.62 5.54 -3.86
C SER A 67 11.78 6.64 -2.80
N GLU A 68 10.70 7.33 -2.43
CA GLU A 68 10.74 8.45 -1.49
C GLU A 68 10.79 7.98 -0.03
N HIS A 69 9.98 6.98 0.32
CA HIS A 69 9.80 6.55 1.72
C HIS A 69 10.52 5.26 2.07
N GLY A 70 11.03 4.54 1.06
CA GLY A 70 11.65 3.24 1.22
C GLY A 70 10.64 2.11 1.42
N ALA A 71 11.04 0.89 1.04
CA ALA A 71 10.21 -0.29 1.17
C ALA A 71 10.02 -0.69 2.65
N ALA A 72 8.76 -0.88 3.07
CA ALA A 72 8.43 -1.56 4.31
C ALA A 72 8.45 -3.08 4.07
N ARG A 73 8.73 -3.85 5.12
CA ARG A 73 8.75 -5.32 5.10
C ARG A 73 7.67 -5.89 5.98
N LEU A 74 7.11 -7.02 5.57
CA LEU A 74 6.18 -7.80 6.37
C LEU A 74 6.95 -8.80 7.23
N GLN A 75 6.91 -8.64 8.55
CA GLN A 75 7.45 -9.59 9.51
C GLN A 75 6.34 -10.50 10.03
N VAL A 76 6.55 -11.82 10.01
CA VAL A 76 5.65 -12.79 10.60
C VAL A 76 6.37 -13.54 11.71
N ASN A 77 5.88 -13.37 12.93
CA ASN A 77 6.40 -14.03 14.12
C ASN A 77 5.50 -15.21 14.47
N GLY A 78 5.97 -16.44 14.27
CA GLY A 78 5.21 -17.61 14.67
C GLY A 78 5.73 -18.92 14.09
N PRO A 79 5.28 -20.07 14.64
CA PRO A 79 5.73 -21.36 14.16
C PRO A 79 5.29 -21.62 12.70
N PRO A 80 6.09 -22.36 11.90
CA PRO A 80 5.80 -22.70 10.50
C PRO A 80 4.45 -23.41 10.25
N THR A 81 3.79 -23.88 11.31
CA THR A 81 2.52 -24.60 11.30
C THR A 81 1.33 -23.77 10.81
N LYS A 82 1.48 -22.45 10.63
CA LYS A 82 0.43 -21.56 10.11
C LYS A 82 0.53 -21.23 8.61
N SER A 83 1.44 -21.89 7.87
CA SER A 83 1.66 -21.65 6.44
C SER A 83 0.39 -21.67 5.58
N VAL A 84 -0.55 -22.59 5.84
CA VAL A 84 -1.82 -22.67 5.09
C VAL A 84 -2.71 -21.45 5.36
N ALA A 85 -2.76 -20.97 6.60
CA ALA A 85 -3.53 -19.78 6.96
C ALA A 85 -2.91 -18.51 6.37
N ILE A 86 -1.57 -18.41 6.37
CA ILE A 86 -0.85 -17.31 5.73
C ILE A 86 -1.12 -17.29 4.22
N MET A 87 -0.98 -18.43 3.53
CA MET A 87 -1.29 -18.51 2.10
C MET A 87 -2.74 -18.15 1.78
N ARG A 88 -3.70 -18.53 2.63
CA ARG A 88 -5.10 -18.13 2.44
C ARG A 88 -5.26 -16.62 2.47
N VAL A 89 -4.66 -15.95 3.45
CA VAL A 89 -4.66 -14.47 3.53
C VAL A 89 -4.00 -13.87 2.29
N LEU A 90 -2.80 -14.32 1.92
CA LEU A 90 -2.08 -13.79 0.76
C LEU A 90 -2.87 -13.94 -0.55
N ARG A 91 -3.56 -15.07 -0.75
CA ARG A 91 -4.40 -15.28 -1.94
C ARG A 91 -5.58 -14.34 -1.99
N THR A 92 -6.26 -14.17 -0.88
CA THR A 92 -7.44 -13.29 -0.80
C THR A 92 -7.05 -11.84 -1.00
N GLU A 93 -6.02 -11.36 -0.28
CA GLU A 93 -5.67 -9.95 -0.28
C GLU A 93 -4.89 -9.51 -1.54
N LEU A 94 -4.11 -10.40 -2.14
CA LEU A 94 -3.32 -10.09 -3.35
C LEU A 94 -4.01 -10.53 -4.64
N GLY A 95 -5.15 -11.24 -4.56
CA GLY A 95 -5.85 -11.76 -5.74
C GLY A 95 -5.06 -12.81 -6.53
N ILE A 96 -4.12 -13.51 -5.89
CA ILE A 96 -3.18 -14.44 -6.57
C ILE A 96 -3.61 -15.91 -6.47
N ASP A 97 -3.14 -16.71 -7.44
CA ASP A 97 -3.32 -18.16 -7.44
C ASP A 97 -2.50 -18.87 -6.36
N LEU A 98 -2.68 -20.19 -6.23
CA LEU A 98 -1.97 -21.01 -5.23
C LEU A 98 -0.45 -21.04 -5.46
N LYS A 99 -0.01 -21.05 -6.71
CA LYS A 99 1.42 -21.15 -7.06
C LYS A 99 2.14 -19.87 -6.63
N ASN A 100 1.57 -18.72 -6.98
CA ASN A 100 2.09 -17.42 -6.60
C ASN A 100 2.00 -17.21 -5.09
N ALA A 101 0.93 -17.65 -4.43
CA ALA A 101 0.83 -17.57 -2.98
C ALA A 101 1.88 -18.40 -2.24
N LYS A 102 2.25 -19.57 -2.77
CA LYS A 102 3.35 -20.35 -2.23
C LYS A 102 4.69 -19.63 -2.38
N ALA A 103 4.94 -19.00 -3.53
CA ALA A 103 6.14 -18.19 -3.74
C ALA A 103 6.20 -16.99 -2.78
N VAL A 104 5.10 -16.26 -2.63
CA VAL A 104 5.01 -15.12 -1.69
C VAL A 104 5.17 -15.59 -0.25
N LEU A 105 4.59 -16.73 0.15
CA LEU A 105 4.80 -17.31 1.48
C LEU A 105 6.29 -17.49 1.78
N HIS A 106 7.08 -18.01 0.84
CA HIS A 106 8.52 -18.15 1.04
C HIS A 106 9.18 -16.79 1.30
N CYS A 107 8.93 -15.78 0.47
CA CYS A 107 9.45 -14.43 0.70
C CYS A 107 9.02 -13.84 2.06
N VAL A 108 7.79 -14.12 2.51
CA VAL A 108 7.31 -13.64 3.82
C VAL A 108 8.05 -14.32 4.96
N LEU A 109 8.26 -15.64 4.87
CA LEU A 109 8.97 -16.40 5.91
C LEU A 109 10.46 -16.08 5.95
N ASP A 110 11.06 -15.74 4.81
CA ASP A 110 12.45 -15.32 4.69
C ASP A 110 12.64 -13.83 5.08
N GLY A 111 11.55 -13.08 5.27
CA GLY A 111 11.58 -11.66 5.64
C GLY A 111 11.88 -10.71 4.48
N ASP A 112 11.75 -11.19 3.25
CA ASP A 112 12.06 -10.48 2.01
C ASP A 112 10.82 -9.88 1.33
N TYR A 113 9.62 -10.23 1.77
CA TYR A 113 8.39 -9.65 1.23
C TYR A 113 8.22 -8.19 1.65
N SER A 114 8.06 -7.30 0.67
CA SER A 114 8.06 -5.86 0.86
C SER A 114 7.08 -5.11 -0.04
N GLY A 115 6.76 -3.88 0.35
CA GLY A 115 5.89 -2.95 -0.38
C GLY A 115 5.82 -1.61 0.33
N THR A 116 4.78 -0.82 0.06
CA THR A 116 4.57 0.43 0.79
C THR A 116 4.17 0.13 2.24
N LEU A 117 4.31 1.11 3.13
CA LEU A 117 3.96 0.91 4.54
C LEU A 117 2.47 0.58 4.72
N PRO A 118 1.51 1.26 4.06
CA PRO A 118 0.09 0.91 4.16
C PRO A 118 -0.19 -0.51 3.68
N GLU A 119 0.44 -0.97 2.58
CA GLU A 119 0.27 -2.32 2.06
C GLU A 119 0.76 -3.40 3.03
N MET A 120 1.96 -3.20 3.61
CA MET A 120 2.50 -4.15 4.56
C MET A 120 1.67 -4.18 5.85
N GLU A 121 1.19 -3.01 6.31
CA GLU A 121 0.35 -2.95 7.50
C GLU A 121 -1.03 -3.58 7.26
N HIS A 122 -1.57 -3.46 6.03
CA HIS A 122 -2.82 -4.13 5.65
C HIS A 122 -2.69 -5.65 5.81
N LEU A 123 -1.63 -6.22 5.24
CA LEU A 123 -1.36 -7.66 5.39
C LEU A 123 -1.10 -8.04 6.85
N ALA A 124 -0.35 -7.23 7.59
CA ALA A 124 -0.08 -7.48 9.00
C ALA A 124 -1.37 -7.50 9.83
N ARG A 125 -2.30 -6.55 9.61
CA ARG A 125 -3.62 -6.53 10.28
C ARG A 125 -4.45 -7.75 9.93
N THR A 126 -4.50 -8.14 8.66
CA THR A 126 -5.29 -9.30 8.22
C THR A 126 -4.72 -10.61 8.77
N LEU A 127 -3.39 -10.74 8.85
CA LEU A 127 -2.73 -11.85 9.51
C LEU A 127 -3.01 -11.87 11.02
N ARG A 128 -2.93 -10.71 11.70
CA ARG A 128 -3.26 -10.59 13.13
C ARG A 128 -4.71 -11.00 13.42
N LYS A 129 -5.65 -10.62 12.56
CA LYS A 129 -7.06 -11.07 12.64
C LYS A 129 -7.24 -12.58 12.47
N SER A 130 -6.32 -13.22 11.75
CA SER A 130 -6.25 -14.68 11.61
C SER A 130 -5.45 -15.36 12.73
N GLY A 131 -5.08 -14.63 13.79
CA GLY A 131 -4.32 -15.13 14.92
C GLY A 131 -2.84 -15.39 14.62
N ILE A 132 -2.28 -14.76 13.58
CA ILE A 132 -0.88 -14.83 13.21
C ILE A 132 -0.22 -13.51 13.63
N ALA A 133 0.80 -13.56 14.50
CA ALA A 133 1.49 -12.35 14.90
C ALA A 133 2.31 -11.83 13.71
N ALA A 134 2.00 -10.61 13.28
CA ALA A 134 2.63 -9.98 12.14
C ALA A 134 2.74 -8.47 12.34
N ALA A 135 3.76 -7.86 11.75
CA ALA A 135 4.02 -6.43 11.82
C ALA A 135 4.57 -5.92 10.49
N ALA A 136 4.20 -4.70 10.12
CA ALA A 136 4.90 -3.95 9.09
C ALA A 136 6.07 -3.19 9.73
N THR A 137 7.26 -3.32 9.16
CA THR A 137 8.47 -2.69 9.69
C THR A 137 9.23 -1.96 8.59
N ARG A 138 9.79 -0.79 8.92
CA ARG A 138 10.88 -0.18 8.17
C ARG A 138 12.19 -0.32 8.97
N PRO A 139 13.35 -0.41 8.30
CA PRO A 139 14.64 -0.23 8.95
C PRO A 139 14.72 1.08 9.74
#